data_AF-A0A4Q2ZCW3-F1
#
_entry.id   AF-A0A4Q2ZCW3-F1
#
_cell.length_a   1.000
_cell.length_b   1.000
_cell.length_c   1.000
_cell.angle_alpha   90.00
_cell.angle_beta   90.00
_cell.angle_gamma   90.00
#
_symmetry.space_group_name_H-M   'P 1'
#
loop_
_entity.id
_entity.type
_entity.pdbx_description
1 polymer ?
#
loop_
_entity_poly.entity_id
_entity_poly.type
_entity_poly.pdbx_seq_one_letter_code
_entity_poly.pdbx_strand_id
1 'polypeptide(L)'
;MTEGVAAGKGIGGRSMWKHRVFWNQPRLWSGFTGRKVNTWFMSGHDTCRLCVASHGENVDWVAKTGIEACIYDATGSRDGLIPTRNEAREASQYLRHIIAHYGQFRDYELFVQGDPFAHERGIDTLLRCQPWKGERVFPLSGHVHPLDPDQGKVHHEAAVIQAADSGIVIREGARWVSGAMFAASREAIESRTLGWWQRLLARVIIERTVSPWAMERLWLEILR
;
A
#
# COMPACT_ATOMS: atom_id res chain seq x y z
N MET A 1 45.73 -51.20 5.17
CA MET A 1 46.02 -49.88 4.59
C MET A 1 44.73 -49.08 4.63
N THR A 2 44.80 -47.96 5.37
CA THR A 2 43.89 -46.80 5.45
C THR A 2 42.42 -47.01 5.80
N GLU A 3 42.18 -46.82 7.10
CA GLU A 3 40.97 -46.29 7.72
C GLU A 3 40.53 -44.94 7.12
N GLY A 4 39.25 -44.61 7.28
CA GLY A 4 38.69 -43.29 6.97
C GLY A 4 37.39 -43.04 7.74
N VAL A 5 37.54 -42.69 9.02
CA VAL A 5 36.48 -42.12 9.88
C VAL A 5 36.29 -40.64 9.51
N ALA A 6 35.05 -40.18 9.35
CA ALA A 6 34.69 -38.79 9.56
C ALA A 6 33.21 -38.63 9.95
N ALA A 7 32.98 -38.47 11.26
CA ALA A 7 31.78 -37.89 11.81
C ALA A 7 31.82 -36.36 11.63
N GLY A 8 30.68 -35.76 11.29
CA GLY A 8 30.53 -34.31 11.17
C GLY A 8 29.08 -33.90 11.41
N LYS A 9 28.74 -33.67 12.67
CA LYS A 9 27.50 -33.01 13.11
C LYS A 9 27.49 -31.56 12.60
N GLY A 10 26.43 -31.16 11.91
CA GLY A 10 26.17 -29.77 11.54
C GLY A 10 24.69 -29.46 11.74
N ILE A 11 24.31 -29.14 12.97
CA ILE A 11 22.98 -28.64 13.33
C ILE A 11 22.96 -27.16 12.92
N GLY A 12 22.51 -26.88 11.69
CA GLY A 12 22.25 -25.53 11.20
C GLY A 12 20.81 -25.14 11.52
N GLY A 13 20.62 -24.34 12.57
CA GLY A 13 19.31 -23.89 13.04
C GLY A 13 18.52 -23.15 11.95
N ARG A 14 17.31 -23.62 11.66
CA ARG A 14 16.30 -22.81 10.96
C ARG A 14 15.89 -21.69 11.90
N SER A 15 16.32 -20.46 11.62
CA SER A 15 15.82 -19.29 12.32
C SER A 15 14.35 -19.10 11.94
N MET A 16 13.47 -19.54 12.83
CA MET A 16 12.03 -19.35 12.73
C MET A 16 11.72 -17.90 13.15
N TRP A 17 11.90 -16.96 12.23
CA TRP A 17 11.41 -15.59 12.43
C TRP A 17 9.89 -15.63 12.31
N LYS A 18 9.19 -15.73 13.44
CA LYS A 18 7.74 -15.54 13.50
C LYS A 18 7.46 -14.06 13.22
N HIS A 19 7.24 -13.73 11.96
CA HIS A 19 6.62 -12.45 11.59
C HIS A 19 5.28 -12.35 12.31
N ARG A 20 5.19 -11.40 13.24
CA ARG A 20 3.95 -11.10 13.94
C ARG A 20 3.11 -10.23 13.02
N VAL A 21 2.49 -10.86 12.02
CA VAL A 21 1.40 -10.26 11.26
C VAL A 21 0.22 -10.18 12.22
N PHE A 22 -0.08 -8.97 12.71
CA PHE A 22 -1.19 -8.75 13.63
C PHE A 22 -2.51 -8.86 12.85
N TRP A 23 -3.17 -10.01 12.98
CA TRP A 23 -4.59 -10.10 12.75
C TRP A 23 -5.30 -9.43 13.93
N ASN A 24 -5.91 -8.28 13.69
CA ASN A 24 -6.63 -7.55 14.72
C ASN A 24 -7.99 -8.23 14.96
N GLN A 25 -8.05 -9.17 15.90
CA GLN A 25 -9.30 -9.55 16.56
C GLN A 25 -9.58 -8.52 17.67
N PRO A 26 -10.80 -7.96 17.77
CA PRO A 26 -11.11 -6.93 18.76
C PRO A 26 -11.00 -7.51 20.17
N ARG A 27 -9.99 -7.07 20.93
CA ARG A 27 -9.86 -7.42 22.35
C ARG A 27 -10.77 -6.54 23.19
N LEU A 28 -11.84 -7.13 23.73
CA LEU A 28 -12.52 -6.62 24.92
C LEU A 28 -11.52 -6.61 26.09
N TRP A 29 -11.20 -5.43 26.60
CA TRP A 29 -10.39 -5.27 27.81
C TRP A 29 -11.30 -5.02 29.01
N SER A 30 -11.33 -5.98 29.95
CA SER A 30 -11.87 -5.79 31.29
C SER A 30 -10.72 -5.73 32.31
N GLY A 31 -10.61 -4.59 32.99
CA GLY A 31 -10.11 -4.45 34.36
C GLY A 31 -8.62 -4.73 34.62
N PHE A 32 -7.84 -3.67 34.85
CA PHE A 32 -6.77 -3.71 35.87
C PHE A 32 -6.47 -2.32 36.41
N THR A 33 -6.61 -2.16 37.72
CA THR A 33 -6.36 -0.92 38.47
C THR A 33 -4.89 -0.82 38.87
N GLY A 34 -4.28 0.31 38.52
CA GLY A 34 -3.06 0.83 39.14
C GLY A 34 -1.75 0.57 38.39
N ARG A 35 -1.14 1.63 37.82
CA ARG A 35 0.32 1.88 37.84
C ARG A 35 0.72 3.14 37.07
N LYS A 36 1.78 3.76 37.61
CA LYS A 36 2.81 4.63 37.02
C LYS A 36 2.54 5.11 35.58
N VAL A 37 2.47 6.42 35.43
CA VAL A 37 2.49 7.12 34.15
C VAL A 37 3.89 6.95 33.54
N ASN A 38 4.09 5.84 32.83
CA ASN A 38 5.18 5.75 31.87
C ASN A 38 4.73 6.59 30.67
N THR A 39 5.39 7.73 30.45
CA THR A 39 5.26 8.50 29.22
C THR A 39 5.86 7.66 28.10
N TRP A 40 5.06 6.78 27.51
CA TRP A 40 5.43 6.08 26.29
C TRP A 40 5.48 7.15 25.20
N PHE A 41 6.68 7.48 24.73
CA PHE A 41 6.81 8.08 23.41
C PHE A 41 6.28 7.02 22.44
N MET A 42 5.00 7.16 22.06
CA MET A 42 4.46 6.41 20.92
C MET A 42 5.40 6.72 19.76
N SER A 43 6.11 5.70 19.27
CA SER A 43 6.95 5.87 18.10
C SER A 43 6.04 6.45 17.01
N GLY A 44 6.50 7.48 16.30
CA GLY A 44 5.69 8.22 15.32
C GLY A 44 5.22 7.39 14.12
N HIS A 45 5.29 6.06 14.18
CA HIS A 45 4.80 5.10 13.21
C HIS A 45 3.37 4.62 13.53
N ASP A 46 2.87 4.78 14.75
CA ASP A 46 1.49 4.38 15.13
C ASP A 46 0.40 5.16 14.35
N THR A 47 0.79 6.25 13.70
CA THR A 47 -0.08 7.12 12.91
C THR A 47 -0.18 6.71 11.43
N CYS A 48 0.56 5.70 10.97
CA CYS A 48 0.53 5.28 9.57
C CYS A 48 0.46 3.76 9.38
N ARG A 49 -0.09 3.34 8.25
CA ARG A 49 -0.11 1.94 7.81
C ARG A 49 0.30 1.84 6.35
N LEU A 50 1.10 0.82 6.03
CA LEU A 50 1.57 0.55 4.68
C LEU A 50 0.67 -0.49 3.98
N CYS A 51 0.14 -0.14 2.82
CA CYS A 51 -0.53 -1.03 1.89
C CYS A 51 0.44 -1.36 0.75
N VAL A 52 0.88 -2.61 0.68
CA VAL A 52 1.81 -3.10 -0.37
C VAL A 52 1.04 -3.97 -1.35
N ALA A 53 1.02 -3.59 -2.62
CA ALA A 53 0.41 -4.38 -3.68
C ALA A 53 1.47 -5.23 -4.40
N SER A 54 1.45 -6.55 -4.23
CA SER A 54 2.47 -7.44 -4.78
C SER A 54 1.89 -8.44 -5.78
N HIS A 55 2.64 -8.73 -6.84
CA HIS A 55 2.43 -9.77 -7.84
C HIS A 55 3.55 -10.82 -7.80
N GLY A 56 4.05 -11.12 -6.60
CA GLY A 56 5.09 -12.15 -6.38
C GLY A 56 6.50 -11.60 -6.16
N GLU A 57 6.67 -10.28 -6.13
CA GLU A 57 7.95 -9.64 -5.80
C GLU A 57 8.39 -9.96 -4.37
N ASN A 58 9.70 -9.85 -4.11
CA ASN A 58 10.25 -9.94 -2.76
C ASN A 58 9.86 -8.67 -1.97
N VAL A 59 9.15 -8.87 -0.86
CA VAL A 59 8.63 -7.80 0.02
C VAL A 59 9.33 -7.77 1.39
N ASP A 60 10.48 -8.44 1.55
CA ASP A 60 11.23 -8.50 2.82
C ASP A 60 11.68 -7.11 3.29
N TRP A 61 11.80 -6.16 2.34
CA TRP A 61 12.12 -4.77 2.61
C TRP A 61 11.09 -4.09 3.55
N VAL A 62 9.83 -4.54 3.53
CA VAL A 62 8.75 -3.99 4.35
C VAL A 62 9.08 -4.09 5.83
N ALA A 63 9.67 -5.20 6.28
CA ALA A 63 10.05 -5.39 7.68
C ALA A 63 11.08 -4.36 8.15
N LYS A 64 11.92 -3.84 7.25
CA LYS A 64 12.95 -2.84 7.55
C LYS A 64 12.38 -1.44 7.76
N THR A 65 11.14 -1.20 7.35
CA THR A 65 10.47 0.11 7.52
C THR A 65 10.04 0.35 8.96
N GLY A 66 9.75 -0.71 9.73
CA GLY A 66 9.14 -0.61 11.06
C GLY A 66 7.67 -0.16 11.05
N ILE A 67 7.05 -0.01 9.88
CA ILE A 67 5.65 0.41 9.71
C ILE A 67 4.76 -0.84 9.67
N GLU A 68 3.62 -0.80 10.35
CA GLU A 68 2.59 -1.84 10.22
C GLU A 68 2.12 -1.94 8.77
N ALA A 69 2.11 -3.15 8.20
CA ALA A 69 1.83 -3.35 6.79
C ALA A 69 0.72 -4.38 6.52
N CYS A 70 -0.16 -4.04 5.58
CA CYS A 70 -1.05 -4.94 4.87
C CYS A 70 -0.43 -5.24 3.51
N ILE A 71 0.06 -6.47 3.33
CA ILE A 71 0.69 -6.89 2.08
C ILE A 71 -0.29 -7.77 1.33
N TYR A 72 -0.73 -7.29 0.17
CA TYR A 72 -1.62 -8.01 -0.74
C TYR A 72 -0.80 -8.81 -1.75
N ASP A 73 -1.18 -10.07 -1.95
CA ASP A 73 -0.50 -11.02 -2.82
C ASP A 73 -1.42 -11.48 -3.95
N ALA A 74 -1.17 -10.98 -5.15
CA ALA A 74 -1.93 -11.33 -6.34
C ALA A 74 -1.60 -12.73 -6.89
N THR A 75 -0.56 -13.40 -6.38
CA THR A 75 -0.35 -14.84 -6.65
C THR A 75 -1.29 -15.72 -5.84
N GLY A 76 -1.81 -15.19 -4.72
CA GLY A 76 -2.71 -15.87 -3.80
C GLY A 76 -2.12 -17.10 -3.10
N SER A 77 -0.80 -17.27 -3.11
CA SER A 77 -0.15 -18.53 -2.73
C SER A 77 0.88 -18.40 -1.61
N ARG A 78 1.25 -17.19 -1.20
CA ARG A 78 2.30 -16.96 -0.20
C ARG A 78 1.72 -16.84 1.21
N ASP A 79 2.27 -17.62 2.12
CA ASP A 79 1.85 -17.64 3.53
C ASP A 79 2.06 -16.29 4.22
N GLY A 80 1.10 -15.91 5.06
CA GLY A 80 1.16 -14.70 5.87
C GLY A 80 0.85 -13.40 5.12
N LEU A 81 0.58 -13.45 3.81
CA LEU A 81 0.12 -12.31 3.01
C LEU A 81 -1.40 -12.37 2.79
N ILE A 82 -2.01 -11.26 2.40
CA ILE A 82 -3.44 -11.16 2.12
C ILE A 82 -3.68 -11.62 0.68
N PRO A 83 -4.28 -12.79 0.43
CA PRO A 83 -4.47 -13.29 -0.92
C PRO A 83 -5.46 -12.41 -1.69
N THR A 84 -5.14 -12.08 -2.93
CA THR A 84 -6.03 -11.36 -3.85
C THR A 84 -5.87 -11.90 -5.27
N ARG A 85 -6.80 -11.54 -6.15
CA ARG A 85 -6.67 -11.82 -7.59
C ARG A 85 -5.95 -10.68 -8.28
N ASN A 86 -5.18 -10.98 -9.33
CA ASN A 86 -4.62 -9.97 -10.22
C ASN A 86 -5.69 -9.43 -11.19
N GLU A 87 -6.65 -8.66 -10.67
CA GLU A 87 -7.81 -8.18 -11.46
C GLU A 87 -7.61 -6.82 -12.11
N ALA A 88 -6.79 -5.95 -11.54
CA ALA A 88 -6.41 -4.68 -12.17
C ALA A 88 -5.10 -4.16 -11.60
N ARG A 89 -4.08 -5.03 -11.56
CA ARG A 89 -2.77 -4.78 -10.95
C ARG A 89 -2.91 -4.18 -9.54
N GLU A 90 -2.09 -3.20 -9.19
CA GLU A 90 -2.00 -2.56 -7.88
C GLU A 90 -3.33 -1.86 -7.51
N ALA A 91 -4.03 -1.30 -8.50
CA ALA A 91 -5.26 -0.55 -8.26
C ALA A 91 -6.34 -1.38 -7.57
N SER A 92 -6.53 -2.63 -8.01
CA SER A 92 -7.50 -3.53 -7.37
C SER A 92 -7.15 -3.84 -5.90
N GLN A 93 -5.86 -3.93 -5.58
CA GLN A 93 -5.38 -4.26 -4.24
C GLN A 93 -5.54 -3.05 -3.29
N TYR A 94 -5.20 -1.84 -3.76
CA TYR A 94 -5.42 -0.61 -3.00
C TYR A 94 -6.90 -0.35 -2.71
N LEU A 95 -7.78 -0.56 -3.70
CA LEU A 95 -9.21 -0.42 -3.51
C LEU A 95 -9.76 -1.44 -2.50
N ARG A 96 -9.29 -2.69 -2.55
CA ARG A 96 -9.63 -3.72 -1.56
C ARG A 96 -9.17 -3.31 -0.16
N HIS A 97 -7.97 -2.72 -0.03
CA HIS A 97 -7.47 -2.18 1.24
C HIS A 97 -8.36 -1.08 1.79
N ILE A 98 -8.70 -0.09 0.96
CA ILE A 98 -9.57 1.01 1.34
C ILE A 98 -10.94 0.49 1.81
N ILE A 99 -11.53 -0.45 1.08
CA ILE A 99 -12.84 -1.04 1.42
C ILE A 99 -12.76 -1.86 2.73
N ALA A 100 -11.72 -2.68 2.89
CA ALA A 100 -11.57 -3.56 4.06
C ALA A 100 -11.33 -2.79 5.37
N HIS A 101 -10.78 -1.57 5.28
CA HIS A 101 -10.43 -0.76 6.44
C HIS A 101 -11.23 0.56 6.54
N TYR A 102 -12.32 0.67 5.80
CA TYR A 102 -13.13 1.88 5.79
C TYR A 102 -13.66 2.22 7.19
N GLY A 103 -13.39 3.45 7.66
CA GLY A 103 -13.70 3.89 9.03
C GLY A 103 -12.70 3.42 10.09
N GLN A 104 -11.62 2.76 9.69
CA GLN A 104 -10.55 2.24 10.55
C GLN A 104 -9.16 2.61 10.02
N PHE A 105 -9.05 3.72 9.30
CA PHE A 105 -7.77 4.18 8.76
C PHE A 105 -6.85 4.69 9.88
N ARG A 106 -5.54 4.53 9.69
CA ARG A 106 -4.57 5.32 10.46
C ARG A 106 -4.66 6.79 10.05
N ASP A 107 -3.88 7.68 10.66
CA ASP A 107 -3.90 9.09 10.23
C ASP A 107 -3.44 9.20 8.77
N TYR A 108 -2.55 8.28 8.35
CA TYR A 108 -2.10 8.10 6.98
C TYR A 108 -2.11 6.64 6.53
N GLU A 109 -2.59 6.40 5.32
CA GLU A 109 -2.38 5.15 4.60
C GLU A 109 -1.35 5.39 3.49
N LEU A 110 -0.35 4.51 3.41
CA LEU A 110 0.77 4.61 2.47
C LEU A 110 0.60 3.50 1.43
N PHE A 111 0.53 3.82 0.15
CA PHE A 111 0.28 2.87 -0.92
C PHE A 111 1.53 2.73 -1.78
N VAL A 112 2.02 1.50 -1.93
CA VAL A 112 3.23 1.17 -2.70
C VAL A 112 3.09 -0.17 -3.42
N GLN A 113 3.80 -0.34 -4.53
CA GLN A 113 3.90 -1.63 -5.22
C GLN A 113 4.91 -2.57 -4.52
N GLY A 114 4.91 -3.86 -4.90
CA GLY A 114 5.77 -4.88 -4.29
C GLY A 114 7.26 -4.60 -4.43
N ASP A 115 7.68 -4.07 -5.59
CA ASP A 115 9.03 -3.56 -5.83
C ASP A 115 9.01 -2.04 -6.09
N PRO A 116 9.01 -1.21 -5.04
CA PRO A 116 8.96 0.25 -5.19
C PRO A 116 10.27 0.86 -5.70
N PHE A 117 11.39 0.14 -5.63
CA PHE A 117 12.73 0.68 -5.86
C PHE A 117 13.01 1.03 -7.33
N ALA A 118 12.24 0.44 -8.25
CA ALA A 118 12.26 0.81 -9.67
C ALA A 118 11.80 2.26 -9.91
N HIS A 119 10.99 2.81 -8.99
CA HIS A 119 10.43 4.16 -9.10
C HIS A 119 10.91 5.11 -7.99
N GLU A 120 11.39 4.60 -6.87
CA GLU A 120 11.97 5.41 -5.80
C GLU A 120 13.05 4.62 -5.07
N ARG A 121 14.31 4.80 -5.48
CA ARG A 121 15.45 4.06 -4.92
C ARG A 121 15.61 4.30 -3.41
N GLY A 122 15.20 5.45 -2.91
CA GLY A 122 15.29 5.85 -1.51
C GLY A 122 14.00 5.66 -0.70
N ILE A 123 13.05 4.84 -1.18
CA ILE A 123 11.70 4.74 -0.61
C ILE A 123 11.71 4.37 0.88
N ASP A 124 12.61 3.51 1.32
CA ASP A 124 12.72 3.12 2.72
C ASP A 124 13.11 4.30 3.62
N THR A 125 13.99 5.18 3.12
CA THR A 125 14.38 6.43 3.79
C THR A 125 13.24 7.44 3.76
N LEU A 126 12.58 7.60 2.61
CA LEU A 126 11.42 8.46 2.45
C LEU A 126 10.31 8.10 3.45
N LEU A 127 10.01 6.80 3.59
CA LEU A 127 9.01 6.29 4.54
C LEU A 127 9.37 6.59 6.00
N ARG A 128 10.66 6.58 6.36
CA ARG A 128 11.11 6.94 7.72
C ARG A 128 11.07 8.45 7.98
N CYS A 129 11.30 9.27 6.97
CA CYS A 129 11.25 10.74 7.08
C CYS A 129 9.82 11.29 7.20
N GLN A 130 8.82 10.53 6.74
CA GLN A 130 7.39 10.90 6.84
C GLN A 130 7.05 12.29 6.27
N PRO A 131 7.50 12.64 5.05
CA PRO A 131 7.30 13.98 4.47
C PRO A 131 5.83 14.32 4.16
N TRP A 132 4.94 13.33 4.18
CA TRP A 132 3.51 13.51 3.95
C TRP A 132 2.75 14.09 5.14
N LYS A 133 3.39 14.26 6.30
CA LYS A 133 2.71 14.81 7.49
C LYS A 133 2.25 16.24 7.23
N GLY A 134 0.96 16.49 7.49
CA GLY A 134 0.29 17.76 7.19
C GLY A 134 -0.31 17.83 5.79
N GLU A 135 0.05 16.90 4.90
CA GLU A 135 -0.49 16.84 3.55
C GLU A 135 -1.75 15.99 3.51
N ARG A 136 -2.66 16.34 2.59
CA ARG A 136 -3.86 15.52 2.31
C ARG A 136 -3.51 14.30 1.48
N VAL A 137 -2.67 14.50 0.46
CA VAL A 137 -2.13 13.45 -0.41
C VAL A 137 -0.71 13.82 -0.81
N PHE A 138 0.21 12.87 -0.80
CA PHE A 138 1.63 13.10 -1.06
C PHE A 138 2.21 12.01 -1.98
N PRO A 139 2.89 12.36 -3.08
CA PRO A 139 3.53 11.37 -3.95
C PRO A 139 4.76 10.74 -3.28
N LEU A 140 4.86 9.41 -3.27
CA LEU A 140 5.98 8.67 -2.67
C LEU A 140 7.08 8.31 -3.68
N SER A 141 7.20 9.08 -4.77
CA SER A 141 8.27 8.97 -5.75
C SER A 141 8.61 10.35 -6.30
N GLY A 142 9.89 10.59 -6.59
CA GLY A 142 10.34 11.77 -7.32
C GLY A 142 9.83 11.85 -8.77
N HIS A 143 9.27 10.77 -9.32
CA HIS A 143 8.73 10.71 -10.68
C HIS A 143 7.26 11.16 -10.73
N VAL A 144 7.04 12.47 -10.53
CA VAL A 144 5.73 13.12 -10.67
C VAL A 144 5.61 13.73 -12.05
N HIS A 145 4.51 13.44 -12.74
CA HIS A 145 4.27 13.83 -14.12
C HIS A 145 2.98 14.64 -14.23
N PRO A 146 2.87 15.60 -15.17
CA PRO A 146 1.59 16.21 -15.49
C PRO A 146 0.63 15.15 -16.04
N LEU A 147 -0.64 15.24 -15.62
CA LEU A 147 -1.73 14.53 -16.26
C LEU A 147 -2.23 15.39 -17.42
N ASP A 148 -1.53 15.26 -18.54
CA ASP A 148 -1.80 16.03 -19.75
C ASP A 148 -2.63 15.18 -20.73
N PRO A 149 -3.91 15.50 -20.95
CA PRO A 149 -4.75 14.77 -21.89
C PRO A 149 -4.29 14.91 -23.35
N ASP A 150 -3.56 15.99 -23.67
CA ASP A 150 -3.16 16.33 -25.03
C ASP A 150 -1.85 15.65 -25.46
N GLN A 151 -1.17 14.93 -24.55
CA GLN A 151 0.04 14.17 -24.86
C GLN A 151 -0.18 12.94 -25.75
N GLY A 152 -1.42 12.65 -26.16
CA GLY A 152 -1.73 11.61 -27.15
C GLY A 152 -1.36 10.19 -26.74
N LYS A 153 -1.08 9.95 -25.46
CA LYS A 153 -0.84 8.60 -24.94
C LYS A 153 -2.18 7.95 -24.63
N VAL A 154 -2.42 6.75 -25.16
CA VAL A 154 -3.69 6.00 -24.97
C VAL A 154 -4.11 5.92 -23.49
N HIS A 155 -3.14 5.81 -22.58
CA HIS A 155 -3.41 5.76 -21.14
C HIS A 155 -3.87 7.09 -20.51
N HIS A 156 -3.64 8.22 -21.16
CA HIS A 156 -4.11 9.53 -20.71
C HIS A 156 -5.57 9.75 -21.08
N GLU A 157 -5.94 9.44 -22.33
CA GLU A 157 -7.34 9.45 -22.78
C GLU A 157 -8.20 8.50 -21.92
N ALA A 158 -7.70 7.29 -21.71
CA ALA A 158 -8.26 6.31 -20.78
C ALA A 158 -8.51 6.86 -19.36
N ALA A 159 -7.54 7.60 -18.81
CA ALA A 159 -7.67 8.21 -17.51
C ALA A 159 -8.76 9.29 -17.48
N VAL A 160 -8.88 10.10 -18.54
CA VAL A 160 -9.94 11.11 -18.66
C VAL A 160 -11.32 10.46 -18.73
N ILE A 161 -11.48 9.44 -19.58
CA ILE A 161 -12.75 8.71 -19.71
C ILE A 161 -13.12 8.07 -18.37
N GLN A 162 -12.19 7.35 -17.75
CA GLN A 162 -12.43 6.70 -16.47
C GLN A 162 -12.75 7.71 -15.35
N ALA A 163 -12.12 8.89 -15.36
CA ALA A 163 -12.41 9.95 -14.42
C ALA A 163 -13.84 10.45 -14.58
N ALA A 164 -14.25 10.81 -15.79
CA ALA A 164 -15.61 11.26 -16.09
C ALA A 164 -16.65 10.22 -15.65
N ASP A 165 -16.44 8.96 -16.03
CA ASP A 165 -17.29 7.82 -15.70
C ASP A 165 -17.43 7.52 -14.20
N SER A 166 -16.44 7.93 -13.42
CA SER A 166 -16.39 7.71 -11.97
C SER A 166 -16.76 8.96 -11.16
N GLY A 167 -17.10 10.06 -11.84
CA GLY A 167 -17.36 11.36 -11.19
C GLY A 167 -16.12 11.96 -10.53
N ILE A 168 -14.93 11.69 -11.10
CA ILE A 168 -13.65 12.28 -10.69
C ILE A 168 -13.42 13.53 -11.53
N VAL A 169 -13.20 14.66 -10.88
CA VAL A 169 -12.87 15.92 -11.55
C VAL A 169 -11.35 16.01 -11.70
N ILE A 170 -10.87 15.97 -12.95
CA ILE A 170 -9.46 16.26 -13.25
C ILE A 170 -9.31 17.78 -13.26
N ARG A 171 -8.49 18.31 -12.34
CA ARG A 171 -8.27 19.75 -12.20
C ARG A 171 -7.16 20.24 -13.14
N GLU A 172 -7.16 21.52 -13.43
CA GLU A 172 -6.03 22.16 -14.11
C GLU A 172 -4.73 21.92 -13.31
N GLY A 173 -3.66 21.55 -14.00
CA GLY A 173 -2.40 21.18 -13.36
C GLY A 173 -2.46 19.85 -12.58
N ALA A 174 -3.39 18.95 -12.92
CA ALA A 174 -3.41 17.60 -12.40
C ALA A 174 -2.08 16.89 -12.63
N ARG A 175 -1.70 16.04 -11.68
CA ARG A 175 -0.44 15.29 -11.71
C ARG A 175 -0.68 13.85 -11.33
N TRP A 176 0.25 12.99 -11.72
CA TRP A 176 0.30 11.60 -11.29
C TRP A 176 1.71 11.20 -10.90
N VAL A 177 1.83 10.10 -10.17
CA VAL A 177 3.09 9.58 -9.65
C VAL A 177 3.32 8.18 -10.21
N SER A 178 4.51 7.96 -10.78
CA SER A 178 4.86 6.66 -11.34
C SER A 178 4.81 5.54 -10.30
N GLY A 179 4.32 4.38 -10.72
CA GLY A 179 4.21 3.21 -9.85
C GLY A 179 3.04 3.27 -8.87
N ALA A 180 2.12 4.24 -9.05
CA ALA A 180 0.97 4.46 -8.18
C ALA A 180 1.36 4.53 -6.69
N MET A 181 2.48 5.18 -6.36
CA MET A 181 3.01 5.25 -4.99
C MET A 181 2.67 6.58 -4.34
N PHE A 182 1.85 6.57 -3.30
CA PHE A 182 1.37 7.79 -2.63
C PHE A 182 1.00 7.54 -1.16
N ALA A 183 1.06 8.59 -0.35
CA ALA A 183 0.48 8.64 0.98
C ALA A 183 -0.83 9.43 0.93
N ALA A 184 -1.83 9.01 1.69
CA ALA A 184 -3.12 9.68 1.77
C ALA A 184 -3.55 9.80 3.24
N SER A 185 -4.04 10.97 3.63
CA SER A 185 -4.61 11.14 4.97
C SER A 185 -5.93 10.37 5.10
N ARG A 186 -6.31 10.03 6.34
CA ARG A 186 -7.66 9.49 6.63
C ARG A 186 -8.75 10.34 6.01
N GLU A 187 -8.67 11.65 6.20
CA GLU A 187 -9.64 12.62 5.70
C GLU A 187 -9.75 12.58 4.16
N ALA A 188 -8.64 12.40 3.45
CA ALA A 188 -8.62 12.27 2.00
C ALA A 188 -9.44 11.05 1.55
N ILE A 189 -9.21 9.89 2.17
CA ILE A 189 -9.88 8.64 1.82
C ILE A 189 -11.37 8.68 2.20
N GLU A 190 -11.70 9.21 3.39
CA GLU A 190 -13.07 9.27 3.91
C GLU A 190 -13.93 10.38 3.27
N SER A 191 -13.33 11.26 2.47
CA SER A 191 -14.08 12.22 1.64
C SER A 191 -14.98 11.56 0.59
N ARG A 192 -14.77 10.27 0.32
CA ARG A 192 -15.59 9.43 -0.55
C ARG A 192 -16.22 8.33 0.28
N THR A 193 -17.52 8.13 0.12
CA THR A 193 -18.26 7.09 0.86
C THR A 193 -17.78 5.68 0.52
N LEU A 194 -17.97 4.73 1.44
CA LEU A 194 -17.70 3.30 1.19
C LEU A 194 -18.35 2.80 -0.11
N GLY A 195 -19.60 3.19 -0.35
CA GLY A 195 -20.32 2.81 -1.57
C GLY A 195 -19.68 3.37 -2.85
N TRP A 196 -19.02 4.55 -2.77
CA TRP A 196 -18.28 5.09 -3.90
C TRP A 196 -17.05 4.23 -4.22
N TRP A 197 -16.26 3.86 -3.20
CA TRP A 197 -15.09 2.98 -3.37
C TRP A 197 -15.46 1.60 -3.93
N GLN A 198 -16.55 1.00 -3.44
CA GLN A 198 -17.06 -0.29 -3.93
C GLN A 198 -17.45 -0.23 -5.40
N ARG A 199 -18.12 0.84 -5.85
CA ARG A 199 -18.45 1.04 -7.26
C ARG A 199 -17.20 1.24 -8.12
N LEU A 200 -16.21 1.99 -7.62
CA LEU A 200 -14.94 2.17 -8.32
C LEU A 200 -14.21 0.83 -8.49
N LEU A 201 -14.15 -0.01 -7.45
CA LEU A 201 -13.57 -1.35 -7.54
C LEU A 201 -14.30 -2.22 -8.56
N ALA A 202 -15.64 -2.25 -8.52
CA ALA A 202 -16.43 -3.02 -9.48
C ALA A 202 -16.13 -2.60 -10.93
N ARG A 203 -16.06 -1.29 -11.19
CA ARG A 203 -15.71 -0.75 -12.51
C ARG A 203 -14.29 -1.14 -12.94
N VAL A 204 -13.31 -0.96 -12.06
CA VAL A 204 -11.89 -1.27 -12.32
C VAL A 204 -11.66 -2.76 -12.60
N ILE A 205 -12.41 -3.65 -11.94
CA ILE A 205 -12.36 -5.10 -12.19
C ILE A 205 -13.02 -5.49 -13.52
N ILE A 206 -14.04 -4.75 -13.97
CA ILE A 206 -14.71 -5.02 -15.25
C ILE A 206 -13.80 -4.57 -16.41
N GLU A 207 -13.22 -3.38 -16.35
CA GLU A 207 -12.40 -2.79 -17.41
C GLU A 207 -10.90 -3.08 -17.23
N ARG A 208 -10.53 -4.37 -17.30
CA ARG A 208 -9.17 -4.83 -16.93
C ARG A 208 -8.07 -4.39 -17.90
N THR A 209 -8.43 -4.01 -19.13
CA THR A 209 -7.45 -3.68 -20.18
C THR A 209 -6.86 -2.31 -19.93
N VAL A 210 -7.72 -1.36 -19.59
CA VAL A 210 -7.36 0.06 -19.55
C VAL A 210 -7.30 0.59 -18.12
N SER A 211 -8.18 0.12 -17.23
CA SER A 211 -8.28 0.67 -15.88
C SER A 211 -7.02 0.61 -15.02
N PRO A 212 -6.14 -0.40 -15.10
CA PRO A 212 -4.92 -0.40 -14.30
C PRO A 212 -4.05 0.84 -14.57
N TRP A 213 -3.89 1.20 -15.84
CA TRP A 213 -3.07 2.33 -16.28
C TRP A 213 -3.75 3.67 -16.05
N ALA A 214 -5.08 3.72 -16.21
CA ALA A 214 -5.87 4.90 -15.87
C ALA A 214 -5.81 5.18 -14.36
N MET A 215 -5.98 4.16 -13.52
CA MET A 215 -5.95 4.31 -12.07
C MET A 215 -4.60 4.81 -11.55
N GLU A 216 -3.48 4.32 -12.10
CA GLU A 216 -2.13 4.83 -11.80
C GLU A 216 -2.07 6.37 -11.92
N ARG A 217 -2.80 6.93 -12.89
CA ARG A 217 -2.83 8.37 -13.16
C ARG A 217 -3.80 9.17 -12.29
N LEU A 218 -4.82 8.52 -11.74
CA LEU A 218 -5.94 9.20 -11.09
C LEU A 218 -5.84 9.28 -9.57
N TRP A 219 -4.96 8.51 -8.93
CA TRP A 219 -4.90 8.43 -7.46
C TRP A 219 -4.78 9.79 -6.76
N LEU A 220 -3.90 10.67 -7.26
CA LEU A 220 -3.72 11.99 -6.65
C LEU A 220 -4.97 12.86 -6.80
N GLU A 221 -5.72 12.75 -7.90
CA GLU A 221 -6.95 13.53 -8.13
C GLU A 221 -8.16 12.95 -7.39
N ILE A 222 -8.23 11.63 -7.22
CA ILE A 222 -9.28 10.95 -6.44
C ILE A 222 -9.28 11.45 -4.99
N LEU A 223 -8.08 11.64 -4.42
CA LEU A 223 -7.82 11.91 -3.01
C LEU A 223 -7.59 13.40 -2.69
N ARG A 224 -7.59 14.26 -3.72
CA ARG A 224 -7.39 15.71 -3.59
C ARG A 224 -8.68 16.43 -3.22
#